data_AF-A0A7W1UHJ0-F1
#
_entry.id   AF-A0A7W1UHJ0-F1
#
_cell.length_a   1.000
_cell.length_b   1.000
_cell.length_c   1.000
_cell.angle_alpha   90.00
_cell.angle_beta   90.00
_cell.angle_gamma   90.00
#
_symmetry.space_group_name_H-M   'P 1'
#
loop_
_entity.id
_entity.type
_entity.pdbx_description
1 polymer ?
#
loop_
_entity_poly.entity_id
_entity_poly.type
_entity_poly.pdbx_seq_one_letter_code
_entity_poly.pdbx_strand_id
1 'polypeptide(L)' 'MATTTISPKFQIVIPKEVREKLHLSPQQRLQVVEKGGVITLVPEVPLKNLKGSLKGMSKTDIREKKERL' A
#
# COMPACT_ATOMS: atom_id res chain seq x y z
N MET A 1 18.65 -8.57 -3.08
CA MET A 1 17.36 -9.25 -2.92
C MET A 1 17.21 -9.53 -1.44
N ALA A 2 16.10 -9.13 -0.82
CA ALA A 2 15.86 -9.36 0.60
C ALA A 2 14.91 -10.56 0.75
N THR A 3 15.37 -11.61 1.42
CA THR A 3 14.59 -12.84 1.67
C THR A 3 14.26 -12.91 3.16
N THR A 4 13.08 -13.40 3.50
CA THR A 4 12.66 -13.61 4.88
C THR A 4 12.02 -14.97 5.04
N THR A 5 12.10 -15.54 6.24
CA THR A 5 11.50 -16.84 6.57
C THR A 5 10.22 -16.62 7.36
N ILE A 6 9.20 -17.43 7.08
CA ILE A 6 7.94 -17.41 7.82
C ILE A 6 8.16 -18.07 9.18
N SER A 7 7.79 -17.37 10.25
CA SER A 7 7.87 -17.91 11.61
C SER A 7 6.77 -18.96 11.88
N PRO A 8 6.86 -19.75 12.96
CA PRO A 8 5.83 -20.74 13.31
C PRO A 8 4.43 -20.16 13.53
N LYS A 9 4.33 -18.86 13.82
CA LYS A 9 3.07 -18.12 13.96
C LYS A 9 2.64 -17.42 12.66
N PHE A 10 3.20 -17.83 11.53
CA PHE A 10 2.97 -17.23 10.22
C PHE A 10 3.33 -15.73 10.15
N GLN A 11 4.31 -15.29 10.95
CA GLN A 11 4.79 -13.91 10.92
C GLN A 11 6.00 -13.82 10.00
N ILE A 12 6.04 -12.78 9.17
CA ILE A 12 7.21 -12.42 8.37
C ILE A 12 7.89 -11.19 8.95
N VAL A 13 9.21 -11.24 9.07
CA VAL A 13 9.99 -10.05 9.41
C VAL A 13 10.23 -9.26 8.14
N ILE A 14 9.78 -7.99 8.11
CA ILE A 14 10.08 -7.09 7.00
C ILE A 14 11.56 -6.67 7.11
N PRO A 15 12.41 -7.01 6.12
CA PRO A 15 13.83 -6.69 6.16
C PRO A 15 14.10 -5.18 6.24
N LYS A 16 15.21 -4.79 6.87
CA LYS A 16 15.59 -3.39 7.10
C LYS A 16 15.56 -2.55 5.80
N GLU A 17 16.13 -3.08 4.72
CA GLU A 17 16.18 -2.40 3.42
C GLU A 17 14.78 -2.05 2.88
N VAL A 18 13.79 -2.92 3.10
CA VAL A 18 12.40 -2.70 2.66
C VAL A 18 11.71 -1.66 3.55
N ARG A 19 11.95 -1.70 4.87
CA ARG A 19 11.40 -0.70 5.81
C ARG A 19 11.87 0.70 5.48
N GLU A 20 13.15 0.86 5.16
CA GLU A 20 13.74 2.15 4.82
C GLU A 20 13.24 2.69 3.48
N LYS A 21 13.20 1.85 2.44
CA LYS A 21 12.71 2.24 1.10
C LYS A 21 11.23 2.66 1.09
N LEU A 22 10.41 2.00 1.89
CA LEU A 22 8.97 2.26 1.98
C LEU A 22 8.60 3.21 3.13
N HIS A 23 9.59 3.73 3.86
CA HIS A 23 9.41 4.61 5.03
C HIS A 23 8.37 4.05 6.04
N LEU A 24 8.41 2.73 6.27
CA LEU A 24 7.47 2.06 7.16
C LEU A 24 7.74 2.47 8.61
N SER A 25 6.67 2.81 9.33
CA SER A 25 6.74 3.17 10.74
C SER A 25 6.32 1.99 11.64
N PRO A 26 6.92 1.85 12.84
CA PRO A 26 6.42 0.90 13.84
C PRO A 26 4.94 1.15 14.14
N GLN A 27 4.17 0.08 14.36
CA GLN A 27 2.72 0.12 14.64
C GLN A 27 1.84 0.61 13.47
N GLN A 28 2.41 0.82 12.29
CA GLN A 28 1.63 1.10 11.09
C GLN A 28 0.76 -0.10 10.70
N ARG A 29 -0.52 0.14 10.40
CA ARG A 29 -1.43 -0.88 9.90
C ARG A 29 -1.24 -1.09 8.39
N LEU A 30 -1.21 -2.35 7.99
CA LEU A 30 -1.14 -2.79 6.60
C LEU A 30 -2.34 -3.70 6.32
N GLN A 31 -3.00 -3.49 5.19
CA GLN A 31 -3.94 -4.46 4.64
C GLN A 31 -3.17 -5.54 3.87
N VAL A 32 -3.61 -6.78 4.02
CA VAL A 32 -3.05 -7.94 3.34
C VAL A 32 -4.03 -8.36 2.25
N VAL A 33 -3.58 -8.34 0.99
CA VAL A 33 -4.38 -8.73 -0.17
C VAL A 33 -3.67 -9.88 -0.88
N GLU A 34 -4.35 -11.01 -1.03
CA GLU A 34 -3.89 -12.10 -1.90
C GLU A 34 -4.47 -11.89 -3.29
N LYS A 35 -3.60 -12.00 -4.31
CA LYS A 35 -4.03 -11.99 -5.71
C LYS A 35 -3.08 -12.83 -6.55
N GLY A 36 -3.58 -13.95 -7.07
CA GLY A 36 -2.84 -14.78 -8.03
C GLY A 36 -1.58 -15.41 -7.42
N GLY A 37 -1.64 -15.80 -6.14
CA GLY A 37 -0.50 -16.37 -5.41
C GLY A 37 0.50 -15.33 -4.90
N VAL A 38 0.21 -14.03 -5.07
CA VAL A 38 1.05 -12.94 -4.57
C VAL A 38 0.36 -12.25 -3.41
N ILE A 39 1.07 -12.13 -2.29
CA ILE A 39 0.64 -11.33 -1.15
C ILE A 39 1.10 -9.89 -1.35
N THR A 40 0.15 -8.97 -1.40
CA THR A 40 0.38 -7.52 -1.46
C THR A 40 0.06 -6.90 -0.10
N LEU A 41 1.01 -6.15 0.46
CA LEU A 41 0.82 -5.40 1.69
C LEU A 41 0.59 -3.93 1.36
N VAL A 42 -0.56 -3.40 1.72
CA VAL A 42 -0.96 -2.02 1.40
C VAL A 42 -1.08 -1.20 2.69
N PRO A 43 -0.34 -0.08 2.84
CA PRO A 43 -0.52 0.83 3.97
C PRO A 43 -1.96 1.30 4.13
N GLU A 44 -2.52 1.12 5.33
CA GLU A 44 -3.80 1.71 5.66
C GLU A 44 -3.59 3.20 5.98
N VAL A 45 -3.93 4.07 5.03
CA VAL A 45 -3.88 5.52 5.23
C VAL A 45 -5.25 6.00 5.72
N PRO A 46 -5.36 6.61 6.92
CA PRO A 46 -6.63 7.14 7.39
C PRO A 46 -7.22 8.14 6.40
N LEU A 47 -8.52 8.06 6.13
CA LEU A 47 -9.22 8.99 5.24
C LEU A 47 -9.02 10.47 5.62
N LYS A 48 -8.82 10.74 6.92
CA LYS A 48 -8.52 12.08 7.43
C LYS A 48 -7.23 12.66 6.84
N ASN A 49 -6.21 11.83 6.62
CA ASN A 49 -4.92 12.24 6.06
C ASN A 49 -5.00 12.49 4.54
N LEU A 50 -6.04 11.95 3.88
CA LEU A 50 -6.28 12.16 2.46
C LEU A 50 -7.00 13.49 2.17
N LYS A 51 -7.53 14.17 3.20
CA LYS A 51 -8.24 15.44 3.03
C LYS A 51 -7.29 16.50 2.48
N GLY A 52 -7.58 16.99 1.29
CA GLY A 52 -6.76 18.01 0.61
C GLY A 52 -5.57 17.46 -0.18
N SER A 53 -5.40 16.14 -0.26
CA SER A 53 -4.37 15.52 -1.11
C SER A 53 -4.49 15.87 -2.60
N LEU A 54 -5.70 16.17 -3.06
CA LEU A 54 -6.01 16.58 -4.44
C LEU A 54 -6.18 18.10 -4.60
N LYS A 55 -5.69 18.91 -3.64
CA LYS A 55 -5.81 20.38 -3.71
C LYS A 55 -4.96 20.90 -4.87
N GLY A 56 -5.61 21.25 -5.98
CA GLY A 56 -4.94 21.71 -7.21
C GLY A 56 -5.00 20.71 -8.37
N MET A 57 -5.63 19.55 -8.19
CA MET A 57 -5.88 18.62 -9.31
C MET A 57 -6.79 19.27 -10.35
N SER A 58 -6.42 19.17 -11.63
CA SER A 58 -7.27 19.65 -12.71
C SER A 58 -8.59 18.90 -12.75
N LYS A 59 -9.68 19.64 -12.92
CA LYS A 59 -11.04 19.10 -13.07
C LYS A 59 -11.48 19.02 -14.54
N THR A 60 -10.60 19.33 -15.47
CA THR A 60 -10.88 19.26 -16.91
C THR A 60 -10.51 17.88 -17.45
N ASP A 61 -11.26 17.39 -18.45
CA ASP A 61 -10.97 16.14 -19.16
C ASP A 61 -11.00 14.89 -18.24
N ILE A 62 -11.95 14.88 -17.29
CA ILE A 62 -12.16 13.72 -16.42
C ILE A 62 -12.86 12.64 -17.22
N ARG A 63 -12.15 11.54 -17.45
CA ARG A 63 -12.67 10.35 -18.12
C ARG A 63 -14.00 9.88 -17.51
N GLU A 64 -15.00 9.64 -18.35
CA GLU A 64 -16.31 9.14 -17.92
C GLU A 64 -16.40 7.60 -17.92
N LYS A 65 -17.36 7.07 -17.16
CA LYS A 65 -17.63 5.62 -17.08
C LYS A 65 -17.98 5.03 -18.46
N LYS A 66 -18.63 5.81 -19.33
CA LYS A 66 -19.08 5.41 -20.67
C LYS A 66 -17.94 5.24 -21.68
N GLU A 67 -16.77 5.81 -21.40
CA GLU A 67 -15.58 5.76 -22.28
C GLU A 67 -14.72 4.50 -22.03
N ARG A 68 -15.26 3.52 -21.30
CA ARG A 68 -14.59 2.24 -21.07
C ARG A 68 -14.80 1.34 -22.30
N LEU A 69 -13.75 1.14 -23.10
CA LEU A 69 -13.66 -0.02 -24.01
C LEU A 69 -13.67 -1.33 -23.22
#